data_AF-A0A0F3GS17-F1
#
_entry.id   AF-A0A0F3GS17-F1
#
_cell.length_a   1.000
_cell.length_b   1.000
_cell.length_c   1.000
_cell.angle_alpha   90.00
_cell.angle_beta   90.00
_cell.angle_gamma   90.00
#
_symmetry.space_group_name_H-M   'P 1'
#
loop_
_entity.id
_entity.type
_entity.pdbx_description
1 polymer ?
#
loop_
_entity_poly.entity_id
_entity_poly.type
_entity_poly.pdbx_seq_one_letter_code
_entity_poly.pdbx_strand_id
1 'polypeptide(L)'
;MKKKRSKAKGWVLDTPKATPTVPETTTALLNRRMEQFINDALKPMHIKPPPHKLDMSYIADIYSKWYRHYVYLCSKYNDNSPDAISPSFEMKFARLEYVADDRYNLSYMRHTGQWFELHKGITLDDCMNVIKGDGNFYP
;
A
#
# COMPACT_ATOMS: atom_id res chain seq x y z
N MET A 1 -7.14 5.95 -56.52
CA MET A 1 -7.21 6.32 -55.08
C MET A 1 -7.74 5.13 -54.27
N LYS A 2 -6.95 4.55 -53.35
CA LYS A 2 -7.39 3.43 -52.49
C LYS A 2 -7.97 3.98 -51.17
N LYS A 3 -9.27 3.74 -50.90
CA LYS A 3 -9.92 4.08 -49.63
C LYS A 3 -9.34 3.22 -48.49
N LYS A 4 -8.77 3.87 -47.45
CA LYS A 4 -8.37 3.20 -46.20
C LYS A 4 -9.62 2.70 -45.46
N ARG A 5 -9.72 1.40 -45.21
CA ARG A 5 -10.74 0.82 -44.31
C ARG A 5 -10.42 1.27 -42.87
N SER A 6 -11.41 1.86 -42.18
CA SER A 6 -11.27 2.19 -40.76
C SER A 6 -11.23 0.89 -39.95
N LYS A 7 -10.38 0.85 -38.90
CA LYS A 7 -10.32 -0.28 -37.98
C LYS A 7 -11.67 -0.39 -37.25
N ALA A 8 -12.29 -1.57 -37.32
CA ALA A 8 -13.49 -1.87 -36.57
C ALA A 8 -13.19 -1.77 -35.06
N LYS A 9 -13.97 -0.98 -34.33
CA LYS A 9 -13.93 -0.91 -32.87
C LYS A 9 -14.78 -2.07 -32.33
N GLY A 10 -14.12 -3.18 -31.98
CA GLY A 10 -14.75 -4.30 -31.28
C GLY A 10 -14.60 -4.14 -29.78
N TRP A 11 -15.63 -4.52 -29.03
CA TRP A 11 -15.52 -4.70 -27.58
C TRP A 11 -14.66 -5.95 -27.32
N VAL A 12 -13.58 -5.78 -26.56
CA VAL A 12 -12.76 -6.89 -26.08
C VAL A 12 -13.27 -7.25 -24.68
N LEU A 13 -13.57 -8.52 -24.47
CA LEU A 13 -13.89 -9.03 -23.15
C LEU A 13 -12.60 -9.00 -22.30
N ASP A 14 -12.55 -8.10 -21.32
CA ASP A 14 -11.47 -8.06 -20.33
C ASP A 14 -11.76 -9.12 -19.26
N THR A 15 -11.17 -10.31 -19.41
CA THR A 15 -11.33 -11.38 -18.43
C THR A 15 -10.52 -11.05 -17.17
N PRO A 16 -11.10 -11.16 -15.96
CA PRO A 16 -10.37 -10.95 -14.72
C PRO A 16 -9.11 -11.81 -14.66
N LYS A 17 -7.97 -11.20 -14.29
CA LYS A 17 -6.73 -11.95 -14.08
C LYS A 17 -6.94 -12.98 -12.96
N ALA A 18 -6.41 -14.19 -13.16
CA ALA A 18 -6.40 -15.21 -12.13
C ALA A 18 -5.65 -14.69 -10.89
N THR A 19 -6.27 -14.81 -9.72
CA THR A 19 -5.64 -14.43 -8.45
C THR A 19 -4.66 -15.51 -8.04
N PRO A 20 -3.37 -15.18 -7.81
CA PRO A 20 -2.39 -16.16 -7.40
C PRO A 20 -2.70 -16.67 -5.99
N THR A 21 -2.52 -17.98 -5.79
CA THR A 21 -2.50 -18.56 -4.44
C THR A 21 -1.16 -18.27 -3.81
N VAL A 22 -1.15 -17.62 -2.64
CA VAL A 22 0.09 -17.34 -1.92
C VAL A 22 0.48 -18.58 -1.11
N PRO A 23 1.71 -19.11 -1.28
CA PRO A 23 2.20 -20.19 -0.42
C PRO A 23 2.23 -19.76 1.06
N GLU A 24 1.96 -20.70 1.97
CA GLU A 24 1.99 -20.42 3.41
C GLU A 24 3.38 -19.96 3.87
N THR A 25 4.44 -20.58 3.33
CA THR A 25 5.84 -20.20 3.58
C THR A 25 6.13 -18.76 3.17
N THR A 26 5.59 -18.31 2.04
CA THR A 26 5.71 -16.94 1.55
C THR A 26 4.97 -15.96 2.47
N THR A 27 3.78 -16.32 2.94
CA THR A 27 3.00 -15.50 3.89
C THR A 27 3.77 -15.29 5.20
N ALA A 28 4.33 -16.37 5.77
CA ALA A 28 5.12 -16.29 7.00
C ALA A 28 6.39 -15.44 6.84
N LEU A 29 7.10 -15.62 5.71
CA LEU A 29 8.29 -14.82 5.39
C LEU A 29 7.96 -13.34 5.24
N LEU A 30 6.90 -13.02 4.50
CA LEU A 30 6.44 -11.64 4.27
C LEU A 30 6.06 -10.97 5.58
N ASN A 31 5.23 -11.62 6.42
CA ASN A 31 4.82 -11.04 7.70
C ASN A 31 6.03 -10.69 8.57
N ARG A 32 6.99 -11.62 8.71
CA ARG A 32 8.21 -11.38 9.48
C ARG A 32 9.02 -10.22 8.92
N ARG A 33 9.29 -10.23 7.61
CA ARG A 33 10.10 -9.19 6.95
C ARG A 33 9.44 -7.82 7.00
N MET A 34 8.12 -7.76 6.81
CA MET A 34 7.35 -6.51 6.89
C MET A 34 7.30 -5.97 8.31
N GLU A 35 7.10 -6.82 9.31
CA GLU A 35 7.12 -6.40 10.72
C GLU A 35 8.49 -5.82 11.12
N GLN A 36 9.59 -6.48 10.72
CA GLN A 36 10.94 -5.96 10.91
C GLN A 36 11.12 -4.61 10.22
N PHE A 37 10.76 -4.51 8.94
CA PHE A 37 10.86 -3.26 8.18
C PHE A 37 10.05 -2.10 8.80
N ILE A 38 8.83 -2.39 9.26
CA ILE A 38 7.98 -1.41 9.93
C ILE A 38 8.66 -0.89 11.21
N ASN A 39 9.16 -1.79 12.06
CA ASN A 39 9.75 -1.43 13.34
C ASN A 39 11.11 -0.74 13.18
N ASP A 40 11.93 -1.17 12.23
CA ASP A 40 13.31 -0.70 12.07
C ASP A 40 13.43 0.56 11.19
N ALA A 41 12.50 0.76 10.24
CA ALA A 41 12.56 1.85 9.29
C ALA A 41 11.37 2.82 9.38
N LEU A 42 10.13 2.33 9.32
CA LEU A 42 8.96 3.21 9.19
C LEU A 42 8.58 3.90 10.50
N LYS A 43 8.49 3.16 11.60
CA LYS A 43 8.13 3.73 12.90
C LYS A 43 9.11 4.82 13.35
N PRO A 44 10.44 4.60 13.32
CA PRO A 44 11.39 5.64 13.72
C PRO A 44 11.37 6.88 12.81
N MET A 45 11.01 6.73 11.53
CA MET A 45 10.98 7.83 10.57
C MET A 45 9.72 8.70 10.71
N HIS A 46 8.57 8.09 11.01
CA HIS A 46 7.27 8.76 10.88
C HIS A 46 6.51 8.95 12.20
N ILE A 47 6.72 8.10 13.20
CA ILE A 47 6.06 8.26 14.50
C ILE A 47 6.82 9.31 15.31
N LYS A 48 6.14 10.41 15.58
CA LYS A 48 6.65 11.52 16.40
C LYS A 48 5.91 11.52 17.74
N PRO A 49 6.51 12.08 18.80
CA PRO A 49 5.79 12.29 20.05
C PRO A 49 4.50 13.10 19.79
N PRO A 50 3.42 12.83 20.55
CA PRO A 50 2.16 13.55 20.38
C PRO A 50 2.38 15.07 20.43
N PRO A 51 1.77 15.84 19.52
CA PRO A 51 1.89 17.28 19.54
C PRO A 51 1.25 17.84 20.83
N HIS A 52 1.84 18.91 21.37
CA HIS A 52 1.25 19.64 22.49
C HIS A 52 -0.05 20.38 22.12
N LYS A 53 -0.26 20.59 20.83
CA LYS A 53 -1.45 21.22 20.26
C LYS A 53 -2.54 20.17 20.03
N LEU A 54 -3.75 20.45 20.51
CA LEU A 54 -4.89 19.52 20.47
C LEU A 54 -5.55 19.45 19.08
N ASP A 55 -5.15 20.32 18.17
CA ASP A 55 -5.84 20.66 16.93
C ASP A 55 -5.31 19.91 15.69
N MET A 56 -4.41 18.93 15.86
CA MET A 56 -3.88 18.12 14.75
C MET A 56 -3.84 16.63 15.09
N SER A 57 -4.33 15.80 14.16
CA SER A 57 -4.15 14.35 14.24
C SER A 57 -2.68 13.97 14.01
N TYR A 58 -2.21 12.90 14.67
CA TYR A 58 -0.83 12.43 14.58
C TYR A 58 -0.78 10.91 14.42
N ILE A 59 0.28 10.41 13.78
CA ILE A 59 0.49 8.98 13.59
C ILE A 59 0.87 8.36 14.95
N ALA A 60 -0.01 7.51 15.48
CA ALA A 60 0.18 6.79 16.73
C ALA A 60 0.84 5.43 16.52
N ASP A 61 0.58 4.79 15.38
CA ASP A 61 1.19 3.49 15.04
C ASP A 61 1.23 3.27 13.52
N ILE A 62 2.14 2.39 13.08
CA ILE A 62 2.22 1.91 11.70
C ILE A 62 2.31 0.39 11.76
N TYR A 63 1.51 -0.27 10.94
CA TYR A 63 1.44 -1.73 10.95
C TYR A 63 0.97 -2.28 9.61
N SER A 64 1.05 -3.60 9.42
CA SER A 64 0.59 -4.27 8.21
C SER A 64 -0.68 -5.07 8.42
N LYS A 65 -1.53 -5.14 7.40
CA LYS A 65 -2.68 -6.05 7.32
C LYS A 65 -2.59 -6.95 6.10
N TRP A 66 -2.83 -8.24 6.31
CA TRP A 66 -2.89 -9.21 5.23
C TRP A 66 -4.34 -9.45 4.79
N TYR A 67 -4.58 -9.47 3.47
CA TYR A 67 -5.87 -9.88 2.91
C TYR A 67 -5.69 -10.52 1.53
N ARG A 68 -6.03 -11.81 1.41
CA ARG A 68 -5.86 -12.61 0.19
C ARG A 68 -4.40 -12.65 -0.27
N HIS A 69 -4.07 -12.01 -1.39
CA HIS A 69 -2.71 -11.90 -1.93
C HIS A 69 -2.17 -10.47 -1.80
N TYR A 70 -2.80 -9.64 -0.96
CA TYR A 70 -2.40 -8.26 -0.70
C TYR A 70 -1.87 -8.09 0.72
N VAL A 71 -0.81 -7.30 0.83
CA VAL A 71 -0.32 -6.73 2.09
C VAL A 71 -0.55 -5.23 2.06
N TYR A 72 -1.29 -4.72 3.04
CA TYR A 72 -1.52 -3.29 3.21
C TYR A 72 -0.63 -2.77 4.33
N LEU A 73 -0.01 -1.61 4.12
CA LEU A 73 0.53 -0.83 5.21
C LEU A 73 -0.47 0.24 5.63
N CYS A 74 -0.67 0.31 6.94
CA CYS A 74 -1.68 1.12 7.59
C CYS A 74 -1.03 2.05 8.61
N SER A 75 -1.46 3.29 8.60
CA SER A 75 -1.17 4.29 9.64
C SER A 75 -2.39 4.40 10.54
N LYS A 76 -2.18 4.26 11.85
CA LYS A 76 -3.17 4.61 12.85
C LYS A 76 -2.94 6.06 13.27
N TYR A 77 -3.97 6.87 13.11
CA TYR A 77 -3.98 8.26 13.55
C TYR A 77 -4.79 8.39 14.84
N ASN A 78 -4.29 9.20 15.76
CA ASN A 78 -5.05 9.68 16.91
C ASN A 78 -5.35 11.16 16.73
N ASP A 79 -6.51 11.58 17.19
CA ASP A 79 -6.94 12.97 17.22
C ASP A 79 -7.25 13.39 18.65
N ASN A 80 -6.64 14.50 19.08
CA ASN A 80 -6.81 15.05 20.42
C ASN A 80 -7.82 16.20 20.45
N SER A 81 -8.43 16.54 19.31
CA SER A 81 -9.38 17.63 19.22
C SER A 81 -10.67 17.25 19.94
N PRO A 82 -11.24 18.14 20.78
CA PRO A 82 -12.55 17.91 21.40
C PRO A 82 -13.66 17.78 20.35
N ASP A 83 -13.44 18.33 19.15
CA ASP A 83 -14.39 18.30 18.03
C ASP A 83 -14.11 17.16 17.05
N ALA A 84 -13.17 16.25 17.37
CA ALA A 84 -12.84 15.13 16.50
C ALA A 84 -14.05 14.21 16.29
N ILE A 85 -14.36 13.89 15.02
CA ILE A 85 -15.43 12.94 14.66
C ILE A 85 -15.17 11.57 15.29
N SER A 86 -13.90 11.18 15.39
CA SER A 86 -13.44 9.97 16.07
C SER A 86 -12.10 10.23 16.75
N PRO A 87 -11.86 9.70 17.96
CA PRO A 87 -10.58 9.85 18.66
C PRO A 87 -9.41 9.14 17.95
N SER A 88 -9.71 8.17 17.08
CA SER A 88 -8.69 7.55 16.22
C SER A 88 -9.28 7.03 14.91
N PHE A 89 -8.45 6.95 13.89
CA PHE A 89 -8.81 6.39 12.58
C PHE A 89 -7.61 5.73 11.91
N GLU A 90 -7.86 5.01 10.82
CA GLU A 90 -6.82 4.31 10.07
C GLU A 90 -6.84 4.74 8.61
N MET A 91 -5.64 4.90 8.05
CA MET A 91 -5.44 5.11 6.63
C MET A 91 -4.46 4.08 6.08
N LYS A 92 -4.80 3.49 4.93
CA LYS A 92 -3.88 2.64 4.18
C LYS A 92 -3.09 3.52 3.22
N PHE A 93 -1.77 3.40 3.20
CA PHE A 93 -0.92 4.25 2.35
C PHE A 93 -0.17 3.45 1.29
N ALA A 94 0.20 2.20 1.57
CA ALA A 94 0.86 1.31 0.62
C ALA A 94 0.14 -0.03 0.51
N ARG A 95 0.17 -0.63 -0.69
CA ARG A 95 -0.33 -1.98 -0.96
C ARG A 95 0.66 -2.74 -1.83
N LEU A 96 1.14 -3.87 -1.31
CA LEU A 96 1.87 -4.86 -2.06
C LEU A 96 0.88 -5.93 -2.53
N GLU A 97 0.94 -6.29 -3.81
CA GLU A 97 0.20 -7.39 -4.41
C GLU A 97 1.20 -8.50 -4.73
N TYR A 98 1.04 -9.68 -4.12
CA TYR A 98 1.80 -10.86 -4.52
C TYR A 98 1.33 -11.33 -5.89
N VAL A 99 2.26 -11.44 -6.84
CA VAL A 99 1.99 -11.87 -8.23
C VAL A 99 2.58 -13.24 -8.50
N ALA A 100 3.83 -13.44 -8.06
CA ALA A 100 4.58 -14.70 -8.18
C ALA A 100 5.70 -14.71 -7.13
N ASP A 101 6.48 -15.79 -7.11
CA ASP A 101 7.58 -15.95 -6.17
C ASP A 101 8.56 -14.77 -6.26
N ASP A 102 8.75 -14.09 -5.11
CA ASP A 102 9.48 -12.82 -4.97
C ASP A 102 9.16 -11.75 -6.04
N ARG A 103 7.89 -11.66 -6.44
CA ARG A 103 7.41 -10.68 -7.42
C ARG A 103 6.13 -10.01 -6.94
N TYR A 104 6.22 -8.70 -6.76
CA TYR A 104 5.15 -7.89 -6.20
C TYR A 104 4.85 -6.68 -7.07
N ASN A 105 3.57 -6.31 -7.13
CA ASN A 105 3.19 -4.97 -7.59
C ASN A 105 3.02 -4.06 -6.38
N LEU A 106 3.45 -2.82 -6.50
CA LEU A 106 3.37 -1.83 -5.43
C LEU A 106 2.48 -0.67 -5.86
N SER A 107 1.46 -0.40 -5.05
CA SER A 107 0.48 0.67 -5.25
C SER A 107 0.39 1.58 -4.03
N TYR A 108 0.16 2.87 -4.23
CA TYR A 108 -0.17 3.81 -3.15
C TYR A 108 -1.66 4.17 -3.17
N MET A 109 -2.19 4.58 -2.01
CA MET A 109 -3.56 5.06 -1.91
C MET A 109 -3.63 6.54 -2.25
N ARG A 110 -4.39 6.91 -3.28
CA ARG A 110 -4.67 8.32 -3.57
C ARG A 110 -5.70 8.86 -2.59
N HIS A 111 -5.70 10.19 -2.41
CA HIS A 111 -6.74 10.90 -1.65
C HIS A 111 -8.16 10.68 -2.19
N THR A 112 -8.31 10.16 -3.42
CA THR A 112 -9.59 9.77 -4.02
C THR A 112 -10.09 8.39 -3.58
N GLY A 113 -9.34 7.67 -2.73
CA GLY A 113 -9.65 6.30 -2.31
C GLY A 113 -9.32 5.23 -3.36
N GLN A 114 -8.61 5.61 -4.43
CA GLN A 114 -8.17 4.69 -5.49
C GLN A 114 -6.72 4.28 -5.30
N TRP A 115 -6.44 3.00 -5.53
CA TRP A 115 -5.09 2.47 -5.58
C TRP A 115 -4.44 2.80 -6.92
N PHE A 116 -3.28 3.45 -6.88
CA PHE A 116 -2.49 3.74 -8.06
C PHE A 116 -1.19 2.93 -8.02
N GLU A 117 -1.03 2.05 -8.99
CA GLU A 117 0.12 1.16 -9.14
C GLU A 117 1.30 1.90 -9.76
N LEU A 118 2.44 1.92 -9.08
CA LEU A 118 3.65 2.59 -9.53
C LEU A 118 4.74 1.59 -9.98
N HIS A 119 4.82 0.42 -9.34
CA HIS A 119 5.83 -0.59 -9.64
C HIS A 119 5.20 -1.95 -9.86
N LYS A 120 5.78 -2.73 -10.78
CA LYS A 120 5.27 -4.04 -11.21
C LYS A 120 6.37 -5.09 -11.15
N GLY A 121 6.05 -6.25 -10.59
CA GLY A 121 6.95 -7.40 -10.57
C GLY A 121 8.33 -7.11 -9.95
N ILE A 122 8.39 -6.26 -8.93
CA ILE A 122 9.63 -5.98 -8.20
C ILE A 122 9.80 -6.94 -7.03
N THR A 123 11.03 -7.08 -6.51
CA THR A 123 11.30 -7.94 -5.36
C THR A 123 10.73 -7.38 -4.07
N LEU A 124 10.61 -8.19 -3.02
CA LEU A 124 10.20 -7.71 -1.71
C LEU A 124 11.15 -6.63 -1.16
N ASP A 125 12.45 -6.82 -1.34
CA ASP A 125 13.47 -5.87 -0.88
C ASP A 125 13.37 -4.53 -1.66
N ASP A 126 13.10 -4.58 -2.96
CA ASP A 126 12.83 -3.37 -3.76
C ASP A 126 11.55 -2.66 -3.31
N CYS A 127 10.48 -3.39 -2.96
CA CYS A 127 9.28 -2.79 -2.39
C CYS A 127 9.61 -1.98 -1.13
N MET A 128 10.39 -2.55 -0.20
CA MET A 128 10.78 -1.88 1.04
C MET A 128 11.65 -0.64 0.78
N ASN A 129 12.59 -0.74 -0.16
CA ASN A 129 13.43 0.38 -0.56
C ASN A 129 12.61 1.53 -1.16
N VAL A 130 11.66 1.22 -2.04
CA VAL A 130 10.74 2.22 -2.62
C VAL A 130 9.88 2.86 -1.54
N ILE A 131 9.24 2.06 -0.67
CA ILE A 131 8.37 2.57 0.40
C ILE A 131 9.15 3.51 1.33
N LYS A 132 10.40 3.20 1.63
CA LYS A 132 11.27 4.02 2.47
C LYS A 132 11.71 5.32 1.79
N GLY A 133 11.90 5.30 0.47
CA GLY A 133 12.55 6.38 -0.29
C GLY A 133 11.61 7.31 -1.08
N ASP A 134 10.40 6.86 -1.41
CA ASP A 134 9.45 7.60 -2.25
C ASP A 134 8.31 8.18 -1.40
N GLY A 135 8.15 9.51 -1.47
CA GLY A 135 7.13 10.26 -0.74
C GLY A 135 5.69 9.90 -1.10
N ASN A 136 5.44 9.21 -2.22
CA ASN A 136 4.11 8.65 -2.53
C ASN A 136 3.65 7.58 -1.51
N PHE A 137 4.60 6.97 -0.79
CA PHE A 137 4.36 5.92 0.19
C PHE A 137 4.56 6.39 1.63
N TYR A 138 4.59 7.71 1.85
CA TYR A 138 4.62 8.23 3.21
C TYR A 138 3.24 8.11 3.87
N PRO A 139 3.22 7.70 5.16
CA PRO A 139 2.01 7.43 5.92
C PRO A 139 1.16 8.66 6.20
#